data_AF-A0A921SQ46-F1
#
_entry.id   AF-A0A921SQ46-F1
#
_cell.length_a   1.000
_cell.length_b   1.000
_cell.length_c   1.000
_cell.angle_alpha   90.00
_cell.angle_beta   90.00
_cell.angle_gamma   90.00
#
_symmetry.space_group_name_H-M   'P 1'
#
loop_
_entity.id
_entity.type
_entity.pdbx_description
1 polymer ?
#
loop_
_entity_poly.entity_id
_entity_poly.type
_entity_poly.pdbx_seq_one_letter_code
_entity_poly.pdbx_strand_id
1 'polypeptide(L)'
;MVTTARAAELHEEVRRLRIRVTALTTPQLDDGRRTHIRTALRRLSDVGAHGRPVPDLGDRVLADQVVVLLTDCLPEYGATDQQTVRALRIAQELRQDLA
;
A
#
# COMPACT_ATOMS: atom_id res chain seq x y z
N MET A 1 4.02 -0.63 23.78
CA MET A 1 4.13 -1.81 22.89
C MET A 1 3.08 -1.82 21.76
N VAL A 2 2.30 -0.75 21.54
CA VAL A 2 1.26 -0.69 20.49
C VAL A 2 1.87 -0.71 19.08
N THR A 3 3.03 -0.09 18.88
CA THR A 3 3.74 -0.01 17.59
C THR A 3 4.10 -1.38 17.03
N THR A 4 4.59 -2.31 17.87
CA THR A 4 5.05 -3.63 17.41
C THR A 4 3.89 -4.47 16.85
N ALA A 5 2.71 -4.41 17.48
CA ALA A 5 1.52 -5.09 16.98
C ALA A 5 1.06 -4.50 15.64
N ARG A 6 1.02 -3.17 15.53
CA ARG A 6 0.62 -2.48 14.27
C ARG A 6 1.61 -2.70 13.13
N ALA A 7 2.90 -2.77 13.43
CA ALA A 7 3.93 -3.11 12.44
C ALA A 7 3.77 -4.56 11.94
N ALA A 8 3.46 -5.51 12.84
CA ALA A 8 3.19 -6.89 12.45
C ALA A 8 1.93 -7.01 11.56
N GLU A 9 0.85 -6.30 11.91
CA GLU A 9 -0.34 -6.22 11.06
C GLU A 9 -0.03 -5.62 9.68
N LEU A 10 0.80 -4.56 9.63
CA LEU A 10 1.20 -3.95 8.36
C LEU A 10 2.02 -4.91 7.50
N HIS A 11 2.95 -5.66 8.10
CA HIS A 11 3.71 -6.72 7.42
C HIS A 11 2.78 -7.78 6.78
N GLU A 12 1.72 -8.17 7.47
CA GLU A 12 0.75 -9.10 6.90
C GLU A 12 -0.05 -8.49 5.75
N GLU A 13 -0.50 -7.25 5.88
CA GLU A 13 -1.23 -6.55 4.81
C GLU A 13 -0.35 -6.36 3.56
N VAL A 14 0.94 -6.07 3.72
CA VAL A 14 1.91 -6.01 2.60
C VAL A 14 1.91 -7.33 1.82
N ARG A 15 2.01 -8.47 2.53
CA ARG A 15 2.00 -9.80 1.89
C ARG A 15 0.68 -10.08 1.19
N ARG A 16 -0.45 -9.79 1.85
CA ARG A 16 -1.80 -10.02 1.31
C ARG A 16 -2.05 -9.18 0.05
N LEU A 17 -1.72 -7.89 0.08
CA LEU A 17 -1.91 -6.99 -1.06
C LEU A 17 -0.99 -7.34 -2.22
N ARG A 18 0.26 -7.72 -1.98
CA ARG A 18 1.17 -8.17 -3.05
C ARG A 18 0.56 -9.31 -3.85
N ILE A 19 0.02 -10.32 -3.17
CA ILE A 19 -0.62 -11.47 -3.81
C ILE A 19 -1.86 -11.00 -4.58
N ARG A 20 -2.71 -10.18 -3.95
CA ARG A 20 -3.97 -9.74 -4.54
C ARG A 20 -3.78 -8.88 -5.78
N VAL A 21 -2.93 -7.86 -5.72
CA VAL A 21 -2.68 -6.93 -6.84
C VAL A 21 -2.01 -7.66 -8.00
N THR A 22 -1.05 -8.55 -7.73
CA THR A 22 -0.40 -9.38 -8.76
C THR A 22 -1.40 -10.31 -9.46
N ALA A 23 -2.43 -10.78 -8.75
CA ALA A 23 -3.44 -11.67 -9.30
C ALA A 23 -4.54 -10.94 -10.11
N LEU A 24 -4.57 -9.60 -10.12
CA LEU A 24 -5.56 -8.85 -10.89
C LEU A 24 -5.30 -8.96 -12.39
N THR A 25 -6.36 -9.23 -13.14
CA THR A 25 -6.35 -9.22 -14.61
C THR A 25 -6.60 -7.81 -15.14
N THR A 26 -6.20 -7.54 -16.39
CA THR A 26 -6.46 -6.25 -17.05
C THR A 26 -7.94 -5.83 -17.02
N PRO A 27 -8.93 -6.70 -17.31
CA PRO A 27 -10.34 -6.31 -17.19
C PRO A 27 -10.74 -5.92 -15.76
N GLN A 28 -10.22 -6.61 -14.74
CA GLN A 28 -10.49 -6.25 -13.35
C GLN A 28 -9.84 -4.91 -12.96
N LEU A 29 -8.68 -4.59 -13.53
CA LEU A 29 -8.02 -3.29 -13.36
C LEU A 29 -8.82 -2.16 -14.02
N ASP A 30 -9.34 -2.40 -15.22
CA ASP A 30 -10.18 -1.47 -15.98
C ASP A 30 -11.54 -1.21 -15.30
N ASP A 31 -12.05 -2.19 -14.55
CA ASP A 31 -13.25 -2.13 -13.72
C ASP A 31 -13.04 -1.32 -12.41
N GLY A 32 -12.29 -0.22 -12.48
CA GLY A 32 -12.10 0.72 -11.37
C GLY A 32 -11.00 0.37 -10.36
N ARG A 33 -10.55 -0.88 -10.26
CA ARG A 33 -9.49 -1.30 -9.31
C ARG A 33 -8.18 -0.54 -9.53
N ARG A 34 -7.86 -0.14 -10.77
CA ARG A 34 -6.71 0.73 -11.07
C ARG A 34 -6.80 2.07 -10.34
N THR A 35 -7.98 2.66 -10.28
CA THR A 35 -8.23 3.94 -9.59
C THR A 35 -8.05 3.79 -8.08
N HIS A 36 -8.55 2.71 -7.48
CA HIS A 36 -8.36 2.42 -6.06
C HIS A 36 -6.87 2.25 -5.71
N ILE A 37 -6.12 1.47 -6.50
CA ILE A 37 -4.69 1.29 -6.30
C ILE A 37 -3.95 2.61 -6.41
N ARG A 38 -4.19 3.40 -7.47
CA ARG A 38 -3.53 4.71 -7.66
C ARG A 38 -3.86 5.69 -6.52
N THR A 39 -5.09 5.68 -6.02
CA THR A 39 -5.51 6.50 -4.88
C THR A 39 -4.78 6.09 -3.61
N ALA A 40 -4.68 4.79 -3.34
CA ALA A 40 -3.92 4.27 -2.20
C ALA A 40 -2.43 4.62 -2.31
N LEU A 41 -1.81 4.45 -3.49
CA LEU A 41 -0.42 4.83 -3.73
C LEU A 41 -0.15 6.30 -3.44
N ARG A 42 -1.03 7.20 -3.89
CA ARG A 42 -0.92 8.64 -3.59
C ARG A 42 -0.95 8.90 -2.09
N ARG A 43 -1.93 8.31 -1.39
CA ARG A 43 -2.07 8.45 0.07
C ARG A 43 -0.87 7.89 0.83
N LEU A 44 -0.30 6.77 0.36
CA LEU A 44 0.91 6.18 0.96
C LEU A 44 2.13 7.06 0.73
N SER A 45 2.26 7.66 -0.46
CA SER A 45 3.36 8.60 -0.74
C SER A 45 3.32 9.84 0.17
N ASP A 46 2.11 10.35 0.45
CA ASP A 46 1.90 11.44 1.40
C ASP A 46 2.27 11.04 2.85
N VAL A 47 2.22 9.75 3.18
CA VAL A 47 2.58 9.22 4.51
C VAL A 47 4.08 8.96 4.63
N GLY A 48 4.67 8.21 3.71
CA GLY A 48 6.03 7.68 3.84
C GLY A 48 7.11 8.45 3.07
N ALA A 49 6.77 9.04 1.93
CA ALA A 49 7.77 9.53 0.95
C ALA A 49 7.83 11.06 0.85
N HIS A 50 7.44 11.79 1.90
CA HIS A 50 7.34 13.26 1.91
C HIS A 50 6.48 13.84 0.75
N GLY A 51 5.48 13.08 0.28
CA GLY A 51 4.64 13.52 -0.84
C GLY A 51 5.34 13.50 -2.20
N ARG A 52 6.42 12.73 -2.37
CA ARG A 52 7.02 12.53 -3.71
C ARG A 52 5.97 12.04 -4.69
N PRO A 53 5.88 12.61 -5.90
CA PRO A 53 4.88 12.17 -6.86
C PRO A 53 5.07 10.69 -7.17
N VAL A 54 3.98 9.92 -7.09
CA VAL A 54 3.96 8.53 -7.56
C VAL A 54 4.10 8.60 -9.09
N PRO A 55 5.14 7.98 -9.68
CA PRO A 55 5.29 7.98 -11.13
C PRO A 55 4.07 7.34 -11.80
N ASP A 56 3.79 7.69 -13.06
CA ASP A 56 2.77 6.95 -13.82
C ASP A 56 3.30 5.55 -14.11
N LEU A 57 2.77 4.60 -13.34
CA LEU A 57 3.21 3.23 -13.31
C LEU A 57 2.35 2.41 -14.27
N GLY A 58 2.99 1.67 -15.17
CA GLY A 58 2.30 0.65 -15.95
C GLY A 58 1.74 -0.45 -15.04
N ASP A 59 0.71 -1.16 -15.49
CA ASP A 59 -0.02 -2.15 -14.68
C ASP A 59 0.90 -3.20 -14.02
N ARG A 60 2.01 -3.57 -14.69
CA ARG A 60 2.98 -4.56 -14.21
C ARG A 60 3.76 -4.13 -12.96
N VAL A 61 3.84 -2.84 -12.66
CA VAL A 61 4.65 -2.31 -11.53
C VAL A 61 3.79 -1.78 -10.37
N LEU A 62 2.46 -1.87 -10.48
CA LEU A 62 1.53 -1.45 -9.42
C LEU A 62 1.71 -2.26 -8.13
N ALA A 63 1.86 -3.58 -8.24
CA ALA A 63 2.04 -4.46 -7.08
C ALA A 63 3.34 -4.14 -6.34
N ASP A 64 4.44 -3.98 -7.08
CA ASP A 64 5.74 -3.66 -6.50
C ASP A 64 5.73 -2.29 -5.83
N GLN A 65 5.08 -1.29 -6.43
CA GLN A 65 4.99 0.03 -5.82
C GLN A 65 4.16 0.02 -4.52
N VAL A 66 3.05 -0.72 -4.47
CA VAL A 66 2.25 -0.87 -3.24
C VAL A 66 3.13 -1.46 -2.13
N VAL A 67 3.90 -2.49 -2.46
CA VAL A 67 4.83 -3.12 -1.50
C VAL A 67 5.88 -2.14 -1.02
N VAL A 68 6.54 -1.40 -1.93
CA VAL A 68 7.58 -0.43 -1.57
C VAL A 68 7.04 0.64 -0.62
N LEU A 69 5.96 1.33 -0.98
CA LEU A 69 5.46 2.43 -0.14
C LEU A 69 4.93 1.97 1.22
N LEU A 70 4.33 0.77 1.29
CA LEU A 70 3.93 0.20 2.58
C LEU A 70 5.13 -0.24 3.42
N THR A 71 6.19 -0.72 2.78
CA THR A 71 7.43 -1.14 3.45
C THR A 71 8.15 0.06 4.04
N ASP A 72 8.21 1.19 3.32
CA ASP A 72 8.74 2.46 3.81
C ASP A 72 8.00 3.00 5.05
N CYS A 73 6.77 2.52 5.29
CA CYS A 73 5.97 2.89 6.45
C CYS A 73 6.15 1.95 7.66
N LEU A 74 7.10 1.01 7.62
CA LEU A 74 7.44 0.15 8.76
C LEU A 74 8.52 0.80 9.65
N PRO A 75 8.46 0.60 10.98
CA PRO A 75 9.43 1.20 11.91
C PRO A 75 10.89 0.82 11.65
N GLU A 76 11.14 -0.38 11.10
CA GLU A 76 12.48 -0.86 10.74
C GLU A 76 13.13 -0.05 9.60
N TYR A 77 12.34 0.73 8.84
CA TYR A 77 12.81 1.69 7.83
C TYR A 77 12.71 3.15 8.30
N GLY A 78 12.52 3.38 9.60
CA GLY A 78 12.49 4.72 10.19
C GLY A 78 11.11 5.39 10.21
N ALA A 79 10.04 4.67 9.89
CA ALA A 79 8.68 5.21 10.00
C ALA A 79 8.28 5.45 11.46
N THR A 80 7.60 6.57 11.69
CA THR A 80 6.97 6.87 12.98
C THR A 80 5.77 5.96 13.24
N ASP A 81 5.36 5.85 14.50
CA ASP A 81 4.13 5.15 14.91
C ASP A 81 2.90 5.66 14.11
N GLN A 82 2.80 6.97 13.93
CA GLN A 82 1.70 7.59 13.20
C GLN A 82 1.71 7.20 11.71
N GLN A 83 2.89 7.13 11.09
CA GLN A 83 3.01 6.68 9.70
C GLN A 83 2.61 5.20 9.57
N THR A 84 3.09 4.35 10.48
CA THR A 84 2.75 2.92 10.51
C THR A 84 1.23 2.71 10.64
N VAL A 85 0.58 3.40 11.58
CA VAL A 85 -0.88 3.30 11.80
C VAL A 85 -1.67 3.81 10.58
N ARG A 86 -1.24 4.92 9.97
CA ARG A 86 -1.91 5.46 8.78
C ARG A 86 -1.75 4.54 7.57
N ALA A 87 -0.55 4.00 7.35
CA ALA A 87 -0.26 3.07 6.27
C ALA A 87 -1.07 1.78 6.41
N LEU A 88 -1.15 1.22 7.63
CA LEU A 88 -1.99 0.05 7.92
C LEU A 88 -3.45 0.30 7.56
N ARG A 89 -4.00 1.47 7.90
CA ARG A 89 -5.38 1.82 7.55
C ARG A 89 -5.58 1.89 6.02
N ILE A 90 -4.67 2.54 5.31
CA ILE A 90 -4.72 2.63 3.84
C ILE A 90 -4.64 1.23 3.21
N ALA A 91 -3.79 0.35 3.74
CA ALA A 91 -3.65 -1.02 3.27
C ALA A 91 -4.95 -1.83 3.45
N GLN A 92 -5.59 -1.71 4.62
CA GLN A 92 -6.84 -2.39 4.92
C GLN A 92 -7.99 -1.89 4.05
N GLU A 93 -8.09 -0.58 3.82
CA GLU A 93 -9.07 0.03 2.91
C GLU A 93 -8.85 -0.46 1.48
N LEU A 94 -7.60 -0.43 0.98
CA LEU A 94 -7.28 -0.96 -0.35
C LEU A 94 -7.65 -2.44 -0.47
N ARG A 95 -7.38 -3.25 0.57
CA ARG A 95 -7.73 -4.67 0.55
C ARG A 95 -9.24 -4.90 0.44
N GLN A 96 -10.05 -4.03 1.05
CA GLN A 96 -11.52 -4.07 0.95
C GLN A 96 -11.98 -3.65 -0.45
N ASP A 97 -11.41 -2.58 -1.00
CA ASP A 97 -11.72 -2.09 -2.36
C ASP A 97 -11.34 -3.10 -3.46
N LEU A 98 -10.38 -4.00 -3.19
CA LEU A 98 -9.93 -5.04 -4.11
C LEU A 98 -10.60 -6.41 -3.89
N ALA A 99 -11.48 -6.55 -2.90
CA ALA A 99 -12.23 -7.78 -2.64
C ALA A 99 -13.38 -7.97 -3.64
#